data_AF-A0A7C5NNT8-F1
#
_entry.id   AF-A0A7C5NNT8-F1
#
_cell.length_a   1.000
_cell.length_b   1.000
_cell.length_c   1.000
_cell.angle_alpha   90.00
_cell.angle_beta   90.00
_cell.angle_gamma   90.00
#
_symmetry.space_group_name_H-M   'P 1'
#
loop_
_entity.id
_entity.type
_entity.pdbx_description
1 polymer ?
#
loop_
_entity_poly.entity_id
_entity_poly.type
_entity_poly.pdbx_seq_one_letter_code
_entity_poly.pdbx_strand_id
1 'polypeptide(L)'
;MAMYSDVFTPVWGKYAVGVDALKKMPRDIRMVYWNYNPDSEYSALSELLKSGFETYISPSTHNCKRLAPNLPKAYINIKKIVARADGKSAGIMMSNWGDGTDCLREMAWPAYAIASEFAWSSQPLSYKRLLDNFFISFFGLDSNFDFTHIAPLYETDKLFELNSPGEGRMELWRAFWQDARKAPDAVLKNKAGYALEVTSRIMDYLASLNPRFNTETWRCIKYSTERLSFVCKKLLVQRIGPYTSREEAKILVPHIMELARECHNLLETAHERWFATNRLSEWKLVEAKYLDLADSFVSLARYSNEYVHFAGNDKFLLTE
;
A
#
# COMPACT_ATOMS: atom_id res chain seq x y z
N MET A 1 -32.84 1.15 9.71
CA MET A 1 -31.64 0.30 9.78
C MET A 1 -31.18 0.08 8.34
N ALA A 2 -30.07 0.70 7.91
CA ALA A 2 -29.52 0.46 6.57
C ALA A 2 -28.64 -0.79 6.64
N MET A 3 -29.07 -1.87 6.02
CA MET A 3 -28.26 -3.08 5.89
C MET A 3 -27.37 -2.91 4.66
N TYR A 4 -26.06 -2.78 4.87
CA TYR A 4 -25.08 -2.86 3.79
C TYR A 4 -24.92 -4.34 3.45
N SER A 5 -25.41 -4.73 2.28
CA SER A 5 -25.13 -6.03 1.68
C SER A 5 -24.34 -5.77 0.41
N ASP A 6 -23.17 -6.38 0.28
CA ASP A 6 -22.57 -6.62 -1.02
C ASP A 6 -23.57 -7.51 -1.79
N VAL A 7 -24.43 -6.90 -2.59
CA VAL A 7 -25.25 -7.68 -3.53
C VAL A 7 -24.25 -8.28 -4.51
N PHE A 8 -24.04 -9.59 -4.38
CA PHE A 8 -23.08 -10.42 -5.15
C PHE A 8 -23.28 -10.34 -6.68
N THR A 9 -24.34 -9.67 -7.13
CA THR A 9 -24.63 -9.34 -8.52
C THR A 9 -24.59 -7.82 -8.69
N PRO A 10 -23.41 -7.19 -8.85
CA PRO A 10 -23.35 -5.76 -9.13
C PRO A 10 -24.09 -5.48 -10.44
N VAL A 11 -24.67 -4.28 -10.61
CA VAL A 11 -25.30 -3.94 -11.90
C VAL A 11 -24.30 -3.41 -12.93
N TRP A 12 -23.02 -3.25 -12.54
CA TRP A 12 -21.87 -2.96 -13.39
C TRP A 12 -20.63 -3.77 -12.98
N GLY A 13 -19.60 -3.82 -13.84
CA GLY A 13 -18.35 -4.55 -13.57
C GLY A 13 -18.33 -5.98 -14.12
N LYS A 14 -17.29 -6.74 -13.75
CA LYS A 14 -16.96 -8.04 -14.35
C LYS A 14 -18.04 -9.11 -14.18
N TYR A 15 -18.85 -9.01 -13.13
CA TYR A 15 -19.91 -9.97 -12.78
C TYR A 15 -21.30 -9.35 -12.87
N ALA A 16 -21.47 -8.36 -13.76
CA ALA A 16 -22.67 -7.55 -13.79
C ALA A 16 -23.90 -8.28 -14.33
N VAL A 17 -25.04 -8.08 -13.69
CA VAL A 17 -26.36 -8.48 -14.23
C VAL A 17 -26.96 -7.45 -15.18
N GLY A 18 -26.29 -6.30 -15.34
CA GLY A 18 -26.68 -5.20 -16.22
C GLY A 18 -27.69 -4.23 -15.60
N VAL A 19 -27.71 -3.00 -16.12
CA VAL A 19 -28.55 -1.89 -15.62
C VAL A 19 -30.04 -2.19 -15.79
N ASP A 20 -30.43 -3.01 -16.77
CA ASP A 20 -31.84 -3.42 -16.95
C ASP A 20 -32.42 -4.17 -15.74
N ALA A 21 -31.58 -4.85 -14.96
CA ALA A 21 -32.01 -5.52 -13.73
C ALA A 21 -32.57 -4.52 -12.70
N LEU A 22 -32.15 -3.25 -12.75
CA LEU A 22 -32.65 -2.18 -11.87
C LEU A 22 -34.17 -1.98 -11.99
N LYS A 23 -34.77 -2.29 -13.15
CA LYS A 23 -36.23 -2.18 -13.34
C LYS A 23 -37.02 -3.11 -12.43
N LYS A 24 -36.39 -4.20 -11.94
CA LYS A 24 -37.01 -5.21 -11.09
C LYS A 24 -36.68 -5.01 -9.60
N MET A 25 -35.83 -4.05 -9.26
CA MET A 25 -35.38 -3.82 -7.89
C MET A 25 -36.31 -2.85 -7.14
N PRO A 26 -36.53 -3.05 -5.83
CA PRO A 26 -37.22 -2.09 -4.97
C PRO A 26 -36.57 -0.70 -5.02
N ARG A 27 -37.38 0.36 -5.14
CA ARG A 27 -36.89 1.74 -5.37
C ARG A 27 -36.32 2.43 -4.14
N ASP A 28 -36.53 1.85 -2.97
CA ASP A 28 -36.00 2.31 -1.68
C ASP A 28 -34.57 1.80 -1.41
N ILE A 29 -34.01 0.97 -2.30
CA ILE A 29 -32.60 0.59 -2.26
C ILE A 29 -31.73 1.79 -2.63
N ARG A 30 -30.66 2.01 -1.87
CA ARG A 30 -29.61 2.97 -2.21
C ARG A 30 -28.46 2.25 -2.90
N MET A 31 -28.01 2.82 -4.00
CA MET A 31 -26.96 2.23 -4.82
C MET A 31 -25.62 2.83 -4.45
N VAL A 32 -24.56 2.02 -4.47
CA VAL A 32 -23.18 2.50 -4.24
C VAL A 32 -22.35 2.16 -5.47
N TYR A 33 -22.11 3.16 -6.32
CA TYR A 33 -21.25 3.03 -7.49
C TYR A 33 -19.78 3.02 -7.11
N TRP A 34 -19.14 1.86 -7.13
CA TRP A 34 -17.71 1.73 -6.89
C TRP A 34 -16.95 1.55 -8.22
N ASN A 35 -15.92 2.36 -8.41
CA ASN A 35 -14.92 2.20 -9.46
C ASN A 35 -13.63 2.90 -9.04
N TYR A 36 -12.56 2.12 -8.92
CA TYR A 36 -11.27 2.60 -8.43
C TYR A 36 -10.30 2.94 -9.56
N ASN A 37 -10.64 2.64 -10.80
CA ASN A 37 -9.80 3.05 -11.92
C ASN A 37 -10.13 4.50 -12.30
N PRO A 38 -9.11 5.33 -12.59
CA PRO A 38 -9.31 6.72 -13.01
C PRO A 38 -9.75 6.80 -14.48
N ASP A 39 -10.92 6.24 -14.81
CA ASP A 39 -11.44 6.12 -16.17
C ASP A 39 -11.75 7.50 -16.79
N SER A 40 -11.87 7.56 -18.11
CA SER A 40 -12.24 8.78 -18.83
C SER A 40 -13.74 9.11 -18.72
N GLU A 41 -14.62 8.12 -18.77
CA GLU A 41 -16.05 8.36 -19.05
C GLU A 41 -17.06 7.76 -18.06
N TYR A 42 -16.68 6.85 -17.15
CA TYR A 42 -17.56 6.23 -16.13
C TYR A 42 -19.03 6.04 -16.60
N SER A 43 -19.24 5.39 -17.73
CA SER A 43 -20.56 5.29 -18.40
C SER A 43 -21.63 4.66 -17.48
N ALA A 44 -21.28 3.60 -16.77
CA ALA A 44 -22.16 2.92 -15.83
C ALA A 44 -22.69 3.85 -14.70
N LEU A 45 -21.88 4.80 -14.22
CA LEU A 45 -22.34 5.80 -13.25
C LEU A 45 -23.46 6.66 -13.85
N SER A 46 -23.36 7.03 -15.12
CA SER A 46 -24.39 7.84 -15.78
C SER A 46 -25.70 7.11 -15.93
N GLU A 47 -25.64 5.84 -16.29
CA GLU A 47 -26.82 4.99 -16.42
C GLU A 47 -27.48 4.80 -15.07
N LEU A 48 -26.69 4.57 -14.02
CA LEU A 48 -27.18 4.47 -12.65
C LEU A 48 -27.85 5.76 -12.17
N LEU A 49 -27.23 6.92 -12.40
CA LEU A 49 -27.83 8.22 -12.05
C LEU A 49 -29.14 8.48 -12.82
N LYS A 50 -29.23 8.05 -14.08
CA LYS A 50 -30.47 8.14 -14.90
C LYS A 50 -31.56 7.17 -14.47
N SER A 51 -31.22 6.10 -13.76
CA SER A 51 -32.18 5.06 -13.35
C SER A 51 -33.16 5.50 -12.26
N GLY A 52 -32.89 6.65 -11.61
CA GLY A 52 -33.72 7.22 -10.55
C GLY A 52 -33.45 6.66 -9.15
N PHE A 53 -32.47 5.77 -8.99
CA PHE A 53 -32.03 5.28 -7.68
C PHE A 53 -31.18 6.34 -6.97
N GLU A 54 -31.40 6.51 -5.66
CA GLU A 54 -30.50 7.28 -4.82
C GLU A 54 -29.11 6.62 -4.83
N THR A 55 -28.12 7.34 -5.37
CA THR A 55 -26.81 6.77 -5.72
C THR A 55 -25.70 7.49 -4.96
N TYR A 56 -24.87 6.73 -4.25
CA TYR A 56 -23.60 7.16 -3.68
C TYR A 56 -22.49 6.74 -4.62
N ILE A 57 -21.41 7.50 -4.67
CA ILE A 57 -20.18 7.12 -5.37
C ILE A 57 -19.15 6.63 -4.36
N SER A 58 -18.35 5.65 -4.75
CA SER A 58 -17.30 5.07 -3.92
C SER A 58 -15.94 5.03 -4.64
N PRO A 59 -15.17 6.13 -4.54
CA PRO A 59 -13.75 6.12 -4.89
C PRO A 59 -12.92 5.37 -3.84
N SER A 60 -11.66 5.06 -4.16
CA SER A 60 -10.75 4.38 -3.24
C SER A 60 -9.67 5.30 -2.68
N THR A 61 -9.20 4.99 -1.47
CA THR A 61 -7.96 5.54 -0.90
C THR A 61 -6.71 5.02 -1.61
N HIS A 62 -6.83 3.96 -2.44
CA HIS A 62 -5.72 3.29 -3.12
C HIS A 62 -4.64 2.71 -2.20
N ASN A 63 -5.05 2.24 -1.02
CA ASN A 63 -4.17 1.64 -0.01
C ASN A 63 -3.92 0.12 -0.22
N CYS A 64 -4.87 -0.58 -0.84
CA CYS A 64 -4.86 -2.03 -1.00
C CYS A 64 -3.57 -2.53 -1.68
N LYS A 65 -3.03 -3.65 -1.16
CA LYS A 65 -1.78 -4.28 -1.60
C LYS A 65 -0.55 -3.36 -1.58
N ARG A 66 -0.46 -2.37 -0.69
CA ARG A 66 0.70 -1.46 -0.57
C ARG A 66 1.12 -1.24 0.88
N LEU A 67 2.30 -0.63 1.06
CA LEU A 67 2.77 -0.17 2.38
C LEU A 67 2.21 1.22 2.73
N ALA A 68 1.97 2.04 1.71
CA ALA A 68 1.33 3.34 1.78
C ALA A 68 0.37 3.54 0.59
N PRO A 69 -0.68 4.35 0.70
CA PRO A 69 -1.62 4.56 -0.39
C PRO A 69 -0.99 5.28 -1.59
N ASN A 70 -1.47 4.97 -2.79
CA ASN A 70 -1.10 5.72 -4.00
C ASN A 70 -1.94 6.99 -4.10
N LEU A 71 -1.46 8.09 -3.49
CA LEU A 71 -2.22 9.33 -3.40
C LEU A 71 -2.46 10.02 -4.75
N PRO A 72 -1.54 10.03 -5.74
CA PRO A 72 -1.86 10.57 -7.06
C PRO A 72 -3.00 9.80 -7.73
N LYS A 73 -3.01 8.47 -7.62
CA LYS A 73 -4.09 7.66 -8.19
C LYS A 73 -5.41 7.91 -7.46
N ALA A 74 -5.40 8.01 -6.14
CA ALA A 74 -6.57 8.40 -5.35
C ALA A 74 -7.10 9.77 -5.75
N TYR A 75 -6.23 10.77 -5.87
CA TYR A 75 -6.60 12.11 -6.29
C TYR A 75 -7.29 12.13 -7.64
N ILE A 76 -6.74 11.44 -8.64
CA ILE A 76 -7.34 11.39 -9.98
C ILE A 76 -8.65 10.60 -9.96
N ASN A 77 -8.71 9.45 -9.27
CA ASN A 77 -9.93 8.65 -9.16
C ASN A 77 -11.06 9.46 -8.53
N ILE A 78 -10.82 10.05 -7.35
CA ILE A 78 -11.78 10.92 -6.63
C ILE A 78 -12.20 12.11 -7.51
N LYS A 79 -11.23 12.86 -8.05
CA LYS A 79 -11.52 14.04 -8.88
C LYS A 79 -12.47 13.70 -10.03
N LYS A 80 -12.16 12.63 -10.77
CA LYS A 80 -12.92 12.30 -11.97
C LYS A 80 -14.30 11.72 -11.66
N ILE A 81 -14.41 10.84 -10.65
CA ILE A 81 -15.70 10.23 -10.31
C ILE A 81 -16.66 11.26 -9.70
N VAL A 82 -16.16 12.20 -8.89
CA VAL A 82 -16.96 13.31 -8.34
C VAL A 82 -17.39 14.26 -9.44
N ALA A 83 -16.47 14.66 -10.32
CA ALA A 83 -16.82 15.49 -11.48
C ALA A 83 -17.87 14.81 -12.38
N ARG A 84 -17.80 13.48 -12.52
CA ARG A 84 -18.79 12.73 -13.28
C ARG A 84 -20.17 12.71 -12.63
N ALA A 85 -20.20 12.59 -11.30
CA ALA A 85 -21.44 12.59 -10.54
C ALA A 85 -22.17 13.93 -10.66
N ASP A 86 -21.44 15.05 -10.83
CA ASP A 86 -22.00 16.36 -11.18
C ASP A 86 -23.14 16.79 -10.24
N GLY A 87 -22.94 16.57 -8.93
CA GLY A 87 -23.93 16.86 -7.88
C GLY A 87 -25.17 15.96 -7.86
N LYS A 88 -25.27 14.96 -8.76
CA LYS A 88 -26.43 14.05 -8.85
C LYS A 88 -26.34 12.84 -7.92
N SER A 89 -25.15 12.56 -7.37
CA SER A 89 -24.98 11.55 -6.32
C SER A 89 -25.39 12.10 -4.96
N ALA A 90 -25.96 11.25 -4.11
CA ALA A 90 -26.32 11.59 -2.73
C ALA A 90 -25.10 11.83 -1.81
N GLY A 91 -23.92 11.30 -2.16
CA GLY A 91 -22.70 11.51 -1.41
C GLY A 91 -21.55 10.61 -1.84
N ILE A 92 -20.44 10.73 -1.12
CA ILE A 92 -19.21 9.97 -1.34
C ILE A 92 -18.99 8.99 -0.18
N MET A 93 -18.80 7.71 -0.51
CA MET A 93 -18.41 6.66 0.42
C MET A 93 -16.99 6.20 0.12
N MET A 94 -16.00 6.66 0.88
CA MET A 94 -14.60 6.30 0.62
C MET A 94 -14.30 4.83 0.92
N SER A 95 -13.79 4.12 -0.08
CA SER A 95 -13.37 2.73 0.03
C SER A 95 -11.92 2.63 0.48
N ASN A 96 -11.70 2.10 1.69
CA ASN A 96 -10.40 1.79 2.25
C ASN A 96 -10.25 0.28 2.43
N TRP A 97 -9.70 -0.40 1.43
CA TRP A 97 -9.68 -1.86 1.36
C TRP A 97 -8.51 -2.46 2.15
N GLY A 98 -8.78 -3.50 2.90
CA GLY A 98 -7.78 -4.19 3.73
C GLY A 98 -6.98 -5.26 3.01
N ASP A 99 -7.20 -5.50 1.71
CA ASP A 99 -6.61 -6.69 1.07
C ASP A 99 -5.08 -6.64 1.09
N GLY A 100 -4.52 -7.68 1.71
CA GLY A 100 -3.10 -7.80 1.95
C GLY A 100 -2.61 -7.24 3.29
N THR A 101 -3.44 -6.50 4.04
CA THR A 101 -3.27 -6.06 5.45
C THR A 101 -2.01 -5.24 5.79
N ASP A 102 -1.26 -4.75 4.81
CA ASP A 102 0.06 -4.16 5.07
C ASP A 102 0.07 -2.62 5.07
N CYS A 103 -0.97 -1.98 4.54
CA CYS A 103 -1.12 -0.53 4.66
C CYS A 103 -1.79 -0.20 5.99
N LEU A 104 -1.13 0.61 6.83
CA LEU A 104 -1.74 1.06 8.07
C LEU A 104 -2.91 1.99 7.77
N ARG A 105 -4.00 1.85 8.52
CA ARG A 105 -5.24 2.64 8.35
C ARG A 105 -4.97 4.14 8.35
N GLU A 106 -4.04 4.56 9.21
CA GLU A 106 -3.63 5.94 9.44
C GLU A 106 -3.06 6.59 8.19
N MET A 107 -2.47 5.79 7.30
CA MET A 107 -1.92 6.29 6.05
C MET A 107 -3.00 6.78 5.07
N ALA A 108 -4.27 6.45 5.30
CA ALA A 108 -5.38 6.82 4.42
C ALA A 108 -5.95 8.23 4.65
N TRP A 109 -5.59 8.91 5.76
CA TRP A 109 -6.12 10.24 6.08
C TRP A 109 -5.98 11.29 4.95
N PRO A 110 -4.85 11.39 4.23
CA PRO A 110 -4.74 12.33 3.11
C PRO A 110 -5.77 12.07 2.01
N ALA A 111 -6.12 10.80 1.74
CA ALA A 111 -7.13 10.47 0.74
C ALA A 111 -8.55 10.89 1.17
N TYR A 112 -8.86 10.83 2.47
CA TYR A 112 -10.13 11.36 2.99
C TYR A 112 -10.18 12.88 2.89
N ALA A 113 -9.06 13.57 3.12
CA ALA A 113 -8.98 15.01 2.91
C ALA A 113 -9.18 15.38 1.43
N ILE A 114 -8.62 14.58 0.51
CA ILE A 114 -8.87 14.73 -0.93
C ILE A 114 -10.35 14.58 -1.26
N ALA A 115 -11.01 13.54 -0.75
CA ALA A 115 -12.45 13.35 -0.97
C ALA A 115 -13.28 14.50 -0.41
N SER A 116 -12.89 15.01 0.75
CA SER A 116 -13.53 16.16 1.39
C SER A 116 -13.41 17.43 0.55
N GLU A 117 -12.22 17.71 0.01
CA GLU A 117 -12.00 18.86 -0.88
C GLU A 117 -12.93 18.82 -2.09
N PHE A 118 -13.02 17.67 -2.77
CA PHE A 118 -13.91 17.53 -3.93
C PHE A 118 -15.40 17.47 -3.56
N ALA A 119 -15.76 17.10 -2.34
CA ALA A 119 -17.14 17.08 -1.89
C ALA A 119 -17.69 18.49 -1.55
N TRP A 120 -16.86 19.34 -0.94
CA TRP A 120 -17.28 20.64 -0.41
C TRP A 120 -16.87 21.84 -1.26
N SER A 121 -15.77 21.75 -2.01
CA SER A 121 -15.21 22.90 -2.72
C SER A 121 -15.76 23.02 -4.14
N SER A 122 -16.27 24.21 -4.48
CA SER A 122 -16.60 24.56 -5.87
C SER A 122 -15.35 24.86 -6.71
N GLN A 123 -14.19 25.08 -6.07
CA GLN A 123 -12.90 25.31 -6.71
C GLN A 123 -11.82 24.47 -6.02
N PRO A 124 -11.76 23.16 -6.31
CA PRO A 124 -10.82 22.26 -5.65
C PRO A 124 -9.37 22.70 -5.82
N LEU A 125 -8.61 22.66 -4.72
CA LEU A 125 -7.18 22.94 -4.71
C LEU A 125 -6.38 21.97 -5.59
N SER A 126 -5.19 22.39 -6.02
CA SER A 126 -4.24 21.50 -6.69
C SER A 126 -3.72 20.43 -5.73
N TYR A 127 -3.32 19.27 -6.27
CA TYR A 127 -2.83 18.12 -5.50
C TYR A 127 -1.77 18.50 -4.46
N LYS A 128 -0.71 19.22 -4.87
CA LYS A 128 0.36 19.64 -3.97
C LYS A 128 -0.17 20.57 -2.86
N ARG A 129 -0.90 21.62 -3.24
CA ARG A 129 -1.39 22.64 -2.29
C ARG A 129 -2.35 22.03 -1.27
N LEU A 130 -3.20 21.11 -1.71
CA LEU A 130 -4.12 20.39 -0.84
C LEU A 130 -3.36 19.56 0.20
N LEU A 131 -2.35 18.80 -0.23
CA LEU A 131 -1.57 17.96 0.67
C LEU A 131 -0.67 18.78 1.60
N ASP A 132 -0.04 19.87 1.13
CA ASP A 132 0.68 20.79 2.01
C ASP A 132 -0.25 21.31 3.12
N ASN A 133 -1.42 21.85 2.75
CA ASN A 133 -2.41 22.37 3.69
C ASN A 133 -2.91 21.29 4.67
N PHE A 134 -3.19 20.09 4.16
CA PHE A 134 -3.63 18.97 4.98
C PHE A 134 -2.57 18.61 6.02
N PHE A 135 -1.31 18.39 5.62
CA PHE A 135 -0.26 17.99 6.55
C PHE A 135 0.06 19.08 7.58
N ILE A 136 0.11 20.35 7.15
CA ILE A 136 0.28 21.49 8.05
C ILE A 136 -0.82 21.50 9.12
N SER A 137 -2.08 21.42 8.70
CA SER A 137 -3.23 21.53 9.62
C SER A 137 -3.40 20.29 10.48
N PHE A 138 -3.29 19.10 9.88
CA PHE A 138 -3.55 17.82 10.54
C PHE A 138 -2.46 17.47 11.56
N PHE A 139 -1.19 17.81 11.28
CA PHE A 139 -0.10 17.53 12.23
C PHE A 139 0.33 18.75 13.04
N GLY A 140 -0.21 19.95 12.75
CA GLY A 140 0.21 21.19 13.41
C GLY A 140 1.65 21.58 13.09
N LEU A 141 2.06 21.40 11.83
CA LEU A 141 3.40 21.73 11.34
C LEU A 141 3.50 23.21 10.99
N ASP A 142 4.73 23.69 10.82
CA ASP A 142 4.98 25.06 10.38
C ASP A 142 4.77 25.19 8.86
N SER A 143 4.60 26.42 8.38
CA SER A 143 4.30 26.72 6.97
C SER A 143 5.44 26.42 5.98
N ASN A 144 6.60 26.02 6.48
CA ASN A 144 7.74 25.56 5.67
C ASN A 144 7.64 24.07 5.29
N PHE A 145 6.60 23.37 5.74
CA PHE A 145 6.35 22.00 5.30
C PHE A 145 6.12 21.95 3.78
N ASP A 146 6.76 20.98 3.13
CA ASP A 146 6.62 20.68 1.71
C ASP A 146 6.41 19.18 1.52
N PHE A 147 5.21 18.81 1.08
CA PHE A 147 4.80 17.44 0.84
C PHE A 147 5.71 16.72 -0.17
N THR A 148 6.40 17.44 -1.07
CA THR A 148 7.27 16.82 -2.08
C THR A 148 8.41 16.00 -1.49
N HIS A 149 8.88 16.34 -0.29
CA HIS A 149 9.89 15.55 0.39
C HIS A 149 9.41 14.17 0.81
N ILE A 150 8.11 14.01 1.09
CA ILE A 150 7.51 12.74 1.54
C ILE A 150 6.66 12.07 0.45
N ALA A 151 6.35 12.79 -0.64
CA ALA A 151 5.56 12.29 -1.77
C ALA A 151 6.03 10.92 -2.30
N PRO A 152 7.34 10.61 -2.40
CA PRO A 152 7.78 9.30 -2.89
C PRO A 152 7.27 8.11 -2.07
N LEU A 153 6.98 8.29 -0.77
CA LEU A 153 6.35 7.24 0.07
C LEU A 153 4.94 6.90 -0.44
N TYR A 154 4.20 7.88 -0.93
CA TYR A 154 2.85 7.70 -1.50
C TYR A 154 2.86 7.47 -3.02
N GLU A 155 4.07 7.37 -3.61
CA GLU A 155 4.30 7.17 -5.04
C GLU A 155 5.24 5.99 -5.28
N THR A 156 5.21 4.96 -4.42
CA THR A 156 6.12 3.79 -4.53
C THR A 156 6.07 3.13 -5.90
N ASP A 157 4.89 3.07 -6.53
CA ASP A 157 4.72 2.50 -7.87
C ASP A 157 5.57 3.26 -8.89
N LYS A 158 5.71 4.58 -8.76
CA LYS A 158 6.57 5.42 -9.62
C LYS A 158 8.04 5.30 -9.25
N LEU A 159 8.35 5.24 -7.94
CA LEU A 159 9.72 5.08 -7.45
C LEU A 159 10.38 3.81 -8.01
N PHE A 160 9.57 2.74 -8.18
CA PHE A 160 10.00 1.44 -8.64
C PHE A 160 9.60 1.11 -10.09
N GLU A 161 8.94 2.04 -10.80
CA GLU A 161 8.44 1.84 -12.18
C GLU A 161 7.56 0.59 -12.33
N LEU A 162 6.68 0.36 -11.35
CA LEU A 162 5.80 -0.81 -11.29
C LEU A 162 4.66 -0.74 -12.29
N ASN A 163 4.41 -1.87 -12.96
CA ASN A 163 3.33 -2.00 -13.94
C ASN A 163 2.00 -2.41 -13.28
N SER A 164 2.03 -3.00 -12.08
CA SER A 164 0.81 -3.42 -11.38
C SER A 164 0.78 -3.09 -9.88
N PRO A 165 -0.42 -2.87 -9.31
CA PRO A 165 -0.58 -2.66 -7.88
C PRO A 165 -0.02 -3.81 -7.01
N GLY A 166 0.98 -3.49 -6.19
CA GLY A 166 1.44 -4.37 -5.12
C GLY A 166 2.64 -5.27 -5.44
N GLU A 167 3.28 -5.11 -6.60
CA GLU A 167 4.56 -5.77 -6.91
C GLU A 167 5.63 -5.47 -5.84
N GLY A 168 5.80 -4.20 -5.46
CA GLY A 168 6.75 -3.82 -4.39
C GLY A 168 6.39 -4.36 -2.99
N ARG A 169 5.11 -4.63 -2.71
CA ARG A 169 4.67 -5.29 -1.47
C ARG A 169 5.09 -6.76 -1.44
N MET A 170 4.97 -7.46 -2.57
CA MET A 170 5.31 -8.88 -2.63
C MET A 170 6.77 -9.13 -2.25
N GLU A 171 7.67 -8.20 -2.56
CA GLU A 171 9.08 -8.31 -2.18
C GLU A 171 9.33 -8.19 -0.67
N LEU A 172 8.48 -7.50 0.09
CA LEU A 172 8.61 -7.47 1.56
C LEU A 172 8.48 -8.90 2.12
N TRP A 173 7.41 -9.60 1.75
CA TRP A 173 7.03 -10.89 2.34
C TRP A 173 7.60 -12.11 1.62
N ARG A 174 8.44 -11.90 0.62
CA ARG A 174 9.09 -12.99 -0.10
C ARG A 174 10.03 -13.75 0.84
N ALA A 175 9.80 -15.04 1.05
CA ALA A 175 10.59 -15.84 1.97
C ALA A 175 11.88 -16.37 1.32
N PHE A 176 12.88 -16.73 2.14
CA PHE A 176 14.17 -17.32 1.72
C PHE A 176 14.06 -18.36 0.60
N TRP A 177 13.21 -19.38 0.71
CA TRP A 177 13.17 -20.42 -0.33
C TRP A 177 12.62 -19.94 -1.68
N GLN A 178 11.89 -18.83 -1.69
CA GLN A 178 11.48 -18.15 -2.91
C GLN A 178 12.57 -17.16 -3.37
N ASP A 179 13.28 -16.52 -2.43
CA ASP A 179 14.43 -15.65 -2.69
C ASP A 179 15.63 -16.42 -3.27
N ALA A 180 15.86 -17.65 -2.85
CA ALA A 180 16.98 -18.49 -3.30
C ALA A 180 16.69 -19.21 -4.62
N ARG A 181 15.41 -19.44 -4.96
CA ARG A 181 15.00 -20.20 -6.15
C ARG A 181 14.55 -19.32 -7.32
N LYS A 182 14.07 -18.11 -7.05
CA LYS A 182 13.68 -17.13 -8.07
C LYS A 182 14.51 -15.87 -7.84
N ALA A 183 14.99 -15.25 -8.91
CA ALA A 183 15.65 -13.95 -8.78
C ALA A 183 14.64 -12.88 -8.29
N PRO A 184 15.08 -11.86 -7.53
CA PRO A 184 14.26 -10.67 -7.33
C PRO A 184 13.89 -10.06 -8.68
N ASP A 185 12.76 -9.34 -8.74
CA ASP A 185 12.44 -8.57 -9.94
C ASP A 185 13.60 -7.63 -10.28
N ALA A 186 14.11 -7.73 -11.51
CA ALA A 186 15.30 -7.00 -11.91
C ALA A 186 15.08 -5.49 -11.90
N VAL A 187 13.86 -5.02 -12.21
CA VAL A 187 13.50 -3.60 -12.15
C VAL A 187 13.54 -3.14 -10.71
N LEU A 188 12.91 -3.88 -9.79
CA LEU A 188 12.91 -3.56 -8.36
C LEU A 188 14.32 -3.49 -7.79
N LYS A 189 15.15 -4.51 -8.06
CA LYS A 189 16.52 -4.54 -7.55
C LYS A 189 17.37 -3.41 -8.10
N ASN A 190 17.26 -3.08 -9.39
CA ASN A 190 18.02 -1.99 -10.00
C ASN A 190 17.65 -0.61 -9.43
N LYS A 191 16.42 -0.44 -8.97
CA LYS A 191 15.95 0.81 -8.34
C LYS A 191 16.17 0.85 -6.82
N ALA A 192 16.45 -0.28 -6.19
CA ALA A 192 16.54 -0.40 -4.73
C ALA A 192 17.59 0.54 -4.10
N GLY A 193 18.74 0.76 -4.75
CA GLY A 193 19.76 1.69 -4.26
C GLY A 193 19.24 3.14 -4.21
N TYR A 194 18.68 3.62 -5.31
CA TYR A 194 18.07 4.95 -5.38
C TYR A 194 16.88 5.08 -4.41
N ALA A 195 16.02 4.06 -4.33
CA ALA A 195 14.90 4.05 -3.41
C ALA A 195 15.34 4.10 -1.95
N LEU A 196 16.44 3.42 -1.58
CA LEU A 196 17.01 3.48 -0.25
C LEU A 196 17.47 4.90 0.10
N GLU A 197 18.17 5.58 -0.81
CA GLU A 197 18.56 6.99 -0.61
C GLU A 197 17.34 7.91 -0.47
N VAL A 198 16.28 7.68 -1.25
CA VAL A 198 15.00 8.40 -1.12
C VAL A 198 14.41 8.18 0.28
N THR A 199 14.39 6.95 0.78
CA THR A 199 13.88 6.68 2.14
C THR A 199 14.71 7.38 3.22
N SER A 200 16.03 7.47 3.07
CA SER A 200 16.88 8.21 4.01
C SER A 200 16.51 9.70 4.03
N ARG A 201 16.36 10.33 2.85
CA ARG A 201 15.96 11.75 2.76
C ARG A 201 14.58 12.01 3.36
N ILE A 202 13.64 11.08 3.18
CA ILE A 202 12.32 11.15 3.81
C ILE A 202 12.47 11.11 5.34
N MET A 203 13.25 10.16 5.88
CA MET A 203 13.45 10.04 7.31
C MET A 203 14.11 11.27 7.92
N ASP A 204 15.14 11.82 7.27
CA ASP A 204 15.83 13.04 7.72
C ASP A 204 14.85 14.23 7.75
N TYR A 205 14.04 14.38 6.70
CA TYR A 205 13.01 15.40 6.64
C TYR A 205 11.95 15.24 7.74
N LEU A 206 11.42 14.03 7.92
CA LEU A 206 10.45 13.72 8.99
C LEU A 206 11.03 13.90 10.40
N ALA A 207 12.35 13.76 10.57
CA ALA A 207 13.06 13.99 11.83
C ALA A 207 13.25 15.49 12.11
N SER A 208 13.42 16.31 11.07
CA SER A 208 13.50 17.78 11.19
C SER A 208 12.20 18.47 11.60
N LEU A 209 11.07 17.75 11.52
CA LEU A 209 9.73 18.30 11.74
C LEU A 209 9.20 17.91 13.12
N ASN A 210 8.43 18.80 13.73
CA ASN A 210 7.84 18.60 15.05
C ASN A 210 6.30 18.60 14.99
N PRO A 211 5.65 17.43 14.81
CA PRO A 211 4.19 17.34 14.80
C PRO A 211 3.62 17.62 16.19
N ARG A 212 2.64 18.53 16.27
CA ARG A 212 1.93 18.88 17.52
C ARG A 212 0.66 18.06 17.71
N PHE A 213 0.06 17.59 16.61
CA PHE A 213 -1.20 16.86 16.61
C PHE A 213 -1.07 15.53 15.87
N ASN A 214 -2.00 14.60 16.13
CA ASN A 214 -2.11 13.31 15.44
C ASN A 214 -0.78 12.53 15.34
N THR A 215 -0.03 12.53 16.45
CA THR A 215 1.33 11.97 16.53
C THR A 215 1.38 10.47 16.24
N GLU A 216 0.31 9.72 16.52
CA GLU A 216 0.20 8.30 16.13
C GLU A 216 0.23 8.13 14.61
N THR A 217 -0.57 8.90 13.88
CA THR A 217 -0.55 8.90 12.41
C THR A 217 0.83 9.29 11.88
N TRP A 218 1.51 10.25 12.52
CA TRP A 218 2.87 10.64 12.15
C TRP A 218 3.87 9.49 12.35
N ARG A 219 3.74 8.74 13.45
CA ARG A 219 4.55 7.54 13.71
C ARG A 219 4.29 6.45 12.67
N CYS A 220 3.06 6.29 12.20
CA CYS A 220 2.73 5.37 11.11
C CYS A 220 3.37 5.75 9.77
N ILE A 221 3.54 7.04 9.49
CA ILE A 221 4.27 7.53 8.30
C ILE A 221 5.74 7.15 8.40
N LYS A 222 6.39 7.44 9.54
CA LYS A 222 7.79 7.05 9.79
C LYS A 222 7.99 5.55 9.64
N TYR A 223 7.14 4.76 10.27
CA TYR A 223 7.19 3.30 10.18
C TYR A 223 6.98 2.77 8.76
N SER A 224 6.12 3.40 7.96
CA SER A 224 5.95 2.99 6.56
C SER A 224 7.19 3.30 5.71
N THR A 225 7.90 4.38 6.01
CA THR A 225 9.21 4.69 5.42
C THR A 225 10.27 3.67 5.85
N GLU A 226 10.31 3.28 7.13
CA GLU A 226 11.22 2.24 7.63
C GLU A 226 11.01 0.90 6.93
N ARG A 227 9.76 0.47 6.77
CA ARG A 227 9.44 -0.75 6.01
C ARG A 227 9.89 -0.66 4.56
N LEU A 228 9.70 0.50 3.91
CA LEU A 228 10.18 0.71 2.55
C LEU A 228 11.71 0.64 2.46
N SER A 229 12.41 1.23 3.43
CA SER A 229 13.87 1.18 3.55
C SER A 229 14.35 -0.28 3.70
N PHE A 230 13.70 -1.05 4.56
CA PHE A 230 13.98 -2.46 4.76
C PHE A 230 13.80 -3.29 3.47
N VAL A 231 12.72 -3.06 2.71
CA VAL A 231 12.53 -3.71 1.39
C VAL A 231 13.70 -3.40 0.46
N CYS A 232 14.16 -2.14 0.41
CA CYS A 232 15.29 -1.75 -0.42
C CYS A 232 16.58 -2.46 -0.01
N LYS A 233 16.90 -2.49 1.30
CA LYS A 233 18.07 -3.21 1.82
C LYS A 233 18.03 -4.69 1.50
N LYS A 234 16.87 -5.32 1.70
CA LYS A 234 16.64 -6.73 1.35
C LYS A 234 16.92 -6.99 -0.12
N LEU A 235 16.35 -6.18 -1.02
CA LEU A 235 16.59 -6.28 -2.46
C LEU A 235 18.07 -6.11 -2.84
N LEU A 236 18.81 -5.24 -2.14
CA LEU A 236 20.24 -5.05 -2.39
C LEU A 236 21.07 -6.27 -1.97
N VAL A 237 20.75 -6.88 -0.83
CA VAL A 237 21.43 -8.08 -0.31
C VAL A 237 21.09 -9.34 -1.11
N GLN A 238 19.85 -9.50 -1.57
CA GLN A 238 19.42 -10.68 -2.34
C GLN A 238 20.19 -10.83 -3.64
N ARG A 239 20.67 -12.03 -3.97
CA ARG A 239 21.37 -12.28 -5.24
C ARG A 239 20.39 -12.41 -6.42
N ILE A 240 20.83 -12.01 -7.62
CA ILE A 240 20.20 -12.45 -8.88
C ILE A 240 20.77 -13.84 -9.22
N GLY A 241 19.99 -14.89 -8.99
CA GLY A 241 20.37 -16.27 -9.28
C GLY A 241 20.98 -17.03 -8.08
N PRO A 242 21.23 -18.34 -8.24
CA PRO A 242 21.73 -19.19 -7.16
C PRO A 242 23.18 -18.87 -6.81
N TYR A 243 23.56 -19.11 -5.55
CA TYR A 243 24.96 -19.07 -5.10
C TYR A 243 25.84 -20.01 -5.94
N THR A 244 27.11 -19.66 -6.17
CA THR A 244 28.03 -20.50 -6.97
C THR A 244 29.05 -21.24 -6.12
N SER A 245 29.31 -20.75 -4.92
CA SER A 245 30.15 -21.39 -3.92
C SER A 245 29.70 -21.05 -2.50
N ARG A 246 30.20 -21.83 -1.53
CA ARG A 246 29.97 -21.57 -0.10
C ARG A 246 30.64 -20.29 0.36
N GLU A 247 31.85 -20.04 -0.14
CA GLU A 247 32.65 -18.86 0.20
C GLU A 247 31.93 -17.58 -0.24
N GLU A 248 31.28 -17.61 -1.39
CA GLU A 248 30.41 -16.52 -1.85
C GLU A 248 29.19 -16.34 -0.95
N ALA A 249 28.51 -17.43 -0.60
CA ALA A 249 27.33 -17.39 0.27
C ALA A 249 27.65 -16.84 1.67
N LYS A 250 28.83 -17.19 2.22
CA LYS A 250 29.31 -16.73 3.53
C LYS A 250 29.55 -15.22 3.60
N ILE A 251 29.94 -14.58 2.50
CA ILE A 251 30.15 -13.12 2.47
C ILE A 251 28.87 -12.37 2.81
N LEU A 252 27.71 -12.89 2.41
CA LEU A 252 26.42 -12.24 2.66
C LEU A 252 25.83 -12.53 4.05
N VAL A 253 26.33 -13.53 4.77
CA VAL A 253 25.78 -13.97 6.07
C VAL A 253 25.63 -12.82 7.07
N PRO A 254 26.64 -11.94 7.29
CA PRO A 254 26.49 -10.81 8.20
C PRO A 254 25.34 -9.87 7.80
N HIS A 255 25.19 -9.60 6.50
CA HIS A 255 24.12 -8.75 5.97
C HIS A 255 22.74 -9.40 6.10
N ILE A 256 22.64 -10.71 5.89
CA ILE A 256 21.40 -11.48 6.07
C ILE A 256 20.98 -11.49 7.55
N MET A 257 21.93 -11.68 8.47
CA MET A 257 21.65 -11.64 9.90
C MET A 257 21.24 -10.25 10.37
N GLU A 258 21.80 -9.20 9.77
CA GLU A 258 21.37 -7.83 10.02
C GLU A 258 19.93 -7.59 9.56
N LEU A 259 19.54 -8.10 8.38
CA LEU A 259 18.14 -8.06 7.93
C LEU A 259 17.21 -8.84 8.87
N ALA A 260 17.64 -9.98 9.42
CA ALA A 260 16.85 -10.71 10.41
C ALA A 260 16.59 -9.87 11.66
N ARG A 261 17.62 -9.15 12.15
CA ARG A 261 17.52 -8.24 13.29
C ARG A 261 16.62 -7.04 13.01
N GLU A 262 16.79 -6.40 11.85
CA GLU A 262 15.93 -5.30 11.42
C GLU A 262 14.46 -5.75 11.29
N CYS A 263 14.22 -6.97 10.79
CA CYS A 263 12.88 -7.54 10.68
C CYS A 263 12.19 -7.70 12.06
N HIS A 264 12.92 -8.14 13.08
CA HIS A 264 12.42 -8.18 14.45
C HIS A 264 12.11 -6.79 15.00
N ASN A 265 12.97 -5.80 14.76
CA ASN A 265 12.68 -4.42 15.18
C ASN A 265 11.42 -3.87 14.51
N LEU A 266 11.20 -4.19 13.22
CA LEU A 266 9.97 -3.83 12.51
C LEU A 266 8.75 -4.53 13.12
N LEU A 267 8.86 -5.80 13.55
CA LEU A 267 7.78 -6.51 14.22
C LEU A 267 7.37 -5.82 15.53
N GLU A 268 8.33 -5.42 16.37
CA GLU A 268 8.04 -4.69 17.62
C GLU A 268 7.33 -3.36 17.33
N THR A 269 7.83 -2.58 16.37
CA THR A 269 7.16 -1.34 15.96
C THR A 269 5.78 -1.63 15.36
N ALA A 270 5.63 -2.69 14.57
CA ALA A 270 4.35 -3.12 14.02
C ALA A 270 3.34 -3.41 15.13
N HIS A 271 3.77 -4.11 16.19
CA HIS A 271 2.94 -4.47 17.33
C HIS A 271 2.41 -3.21 18.02
N GLU A 272 3.31 -2.29 18.37
CA GLU A 272 2.92 -1.04 18.99
C GLU A 272 1.94 -0.24 18.13
N ARG A 273 2.26 -0.07 16.83
CA ARG A 273 1.40 0.70 15.92
C ARG A 273 0.05 0.02 15.73
N TRP A 274 0.03 -1.31 15.59
CA TRP A 274 -1.19 -2.08 15.37
C TRP A 274 -2.19 -1.88 16.50
N PHE A 275 -1.75 -2.02 17.75
CA PHE A 275 -2.62 -1.86 18.91
C PHE A 275 -2.94 -0.39 19.24
N ALA A 276 -2.10 0.55 18.81
CA ALA A 276 -2.43 1.97 18.88
C ALA A 276 -3.56 2.36 17.92
N THR A 277 -3.75 1.63 16.81
CA THR A 277 -4.61 2.10 15.72
C THR A 277 -5.69 1.14 15.24
N ASN A 278 -5.64 -0.12 15.64
CA ASN A 278 -6.65 -1.14 15.33
C ASN A 278 -7.29 -1.66 16.61
N ARG A 279 -8.58 -2.02 16.52
CA ARG A 279 -9.32 -2.64 17.62
C ARG A 279 -9.16 -4.16 17.54
N LEU A 280 -8.51 -4.77 18.53
CA LEU A 280 -8.47 -6.22 18.84
C LEU A 280 -8.74 -7.17 17.65
N SER A 281 -7.93 -7.10 16.60
CA SER A 281 -8.11 -7.92 15.39
C SER A 281 -6.79 -8.49 14.91
N GLU A 282 -6.84 -9.69 14.32
CA GLU A 282 -5.90 -10.38 13.41
C GLU A 282 -4.37 -10.20 13.57
N TRP A 283 -3.89 -9.72 14.72
CA TRP A 283 -2.48 -9.47 14.97
C TRP A 283 -1.62 -10.70 14.70
N LYS A 284 -2.13 -11.88 15.07
CA LYS A 284 -1.43 -13.16 14.86
C LYS A 284 -1.09 -13.45 13.41
N LEU A 285 -1.89 -12.98 12.44
CA LEU A 285 -1.56 -13.10 11.03
C LEU A 285 -0.40 -12.18 10.63
N VAL A 286 -0.38 -10.94 11.16
CA VAL A 286 0.69 -9.98 10.91
C VAL A 286 2.00 -10.45 11.56
N GLU A 287 1.93 -10.87 12.82
CA GLU A 287 3.05 -11.43 13.59
C GLU A 287 3.67 -12.62 12.87
N ALA A 288 2.85 -13.59 12.43
CA ALA A 288 3.33 -14.75 11.69
C ALA A 288 4.13 -14.37 10.44
N LYS A 289 3.68 -13.37 9.65
CA LYS A 289 4.42 -12.92 8.45
C LYS A 289 5.82 -12.39 8.78
N TYR A 290 5.98 -11.64 9.87
CA TYR A 290 7.31 -11.15 10.29
C TYR A 290 8.19 -12.28 10.83
N LEU A 291 7.63 -13.17 11.65
CA LEU A 291 8.36 -14.31 12.20
C LEU A 291 8.84 -15.25 11.08
N ASP A 292 7.94 -15.61 10.15
CA ASP A 292 8.28 -16.44 8.99
C ASP A 292 9.39 -15.79 8.15
N LEU A 293 9.32 -14.47 7.93
CA LEU A 293 10.33 -13.74 7.19
C LEU A 293 11.68 -13.73 7.92
N ALA A 294 11.68 -13.47 9.21
CA ALA A 294 12.89 -13.47 10.03
C ALA A 294 13.55 -14.86 10.10
N ASP A 295 12.76 -15.91 10.34
CA ASP A 295 13.21 -17.30 10.32
C ASP A 295 13.77 -17.70 8.96
N SER A 296 13.21 -17.13 7.89
CA SER A 296 13.72 -17.34 6.54
C SER A 296 15.16 -16.80 6.38
N PHE A 297 15.47 -15.62 6.92
CA PHE A 297 16.84 -15.08 6.90
C PHE A 297 17.80 -15.91 7.76
N VAL A 298 17.39 -16.32 8.96
CA VAL A 298 18.21 -17.15 9.84
C VAL A 298 18.47 -18.52 9.21
N SER A 299 17.48 -19.08 8.50
CA SER A 299 17.64 -20.31 7.73
C SER A 299 18.63 -20.12 6.58
N LEU A 300 18.47 -19.06 5.78
CA LEU A 300 19.40 -18.72 4.70
C LEU A 300 20.85 -18.63 5.22
N ALA A 301 21.07 -17.91 6.32
CA ALA A 301 22.39 -17.75 6.92
C ALA A 301 23.01 -19.10 7.36
N ARG A 302 22.20 -20.00 7.95
CA ARG A 302 22.64 -21.36 8.30
C ARG A 302 23.06 -22.15 7.07
N TYR A 303 22.25 -22.16 6.01
CA TYR A 303 22.60 -22.85 4.77
C TYR A 303 23.84 -22.26 4.10
N SER A 304 23.97 -20.94 4.07
CA SER A 304 25.16 -20.25 3.57
C SER A 304 26.44 -20.63 4.32
N ASN A 305 26.35 -20.92 5.63
CA ASN A 305 27.50 -21.31 6.43
C ASN A 305 27.91 -22.78 6.25
N GLU A 306 26.94 -23.68 6.15
CA GLU A 306 27.15 -25.13 6.24
C GLU A 306 27.18 -25.84 4.88
N TYR A 307 26.45 -25.33 3.88
CA TYR A 307 26.26 -26.06 2.63
C TYR A 307 27.46 -25.92 1.70
N VAL A 308 27.98 -27.04 1.20
CA VAL A 308 29.20 -27.08 0.37
C VAL A 308 28.87 -27.19 -1.13
N HIS A 309 27.66 -27.62 -1.49
CA HIS A 309 27.27 -27.93 -2.87
C HIS A 309 26.28 -26.91 -3.46
N PHE A 310 26.71 -25.66 -3.63
CA PHE A 310 25.88 -24.64 -4.27
C PHE A 310 25.79 -24.78 -5.80
N ALA A 311 26.73 -25.50 -6.41
CA ALA A 311 26.79 -25.72 -7.85
C ALA A 311 26.28 -27.12 -8.23
N GLY A 312 25.23 -27.15 -9.04
CA GLY A 312 24.79 -28.35 -9.76
C GLY A 312 23.30 -28.65 -9.58
N ASN A 313 22.74 -29.27 -10.61
CA ASN A 313 21.35 -29.72 -10.82
C ASN A 313 20.71 -30.58 -9.70
N ASP A 314 21.16 -30.52 -8.46
CA ASP A 314 20.49 -31.15 -7.34
C ASP A 314 19.21 -30.37 -7.06
N LYS A 315 18.15 -30.81 -7.75
CA LYS A 315 16.78 -30.63 -7.33
C LYS A 315 16.73 -30.98 -5.85
N PHE A 316 16.68 -29.98 -4.98
CA PHE A 316 16.06 -30.12 -3.66
C PHE A 316 14.59 -30.49 -3.92
N LEU A 317 14.35 -31.77 -4.25
CA LEU A 317 13.06 -32.42 -4.17
C LEU A 317 12.76 -32.56 -2.67
N LEU A 318 12.30 -31.48 -2.06
CA LEU A 318 11.17 -31.65 -1.16
C LEU A 318 10.00 -31.93 -2.10
N THR A 319 9.84 -33.22 -2.40
CA THR A 319 8.68 -33.75 -3.09
C THR A 319 7.54 -33.76 -2.09
N GLU A 320 6.47 -33.10 -2.52
CA GLU A 320 5.11 -33.00 -1.95
C GLU A 320 4.93 -32.24 -0.63
#